data_AF-A0A540VCC4-F1
#
_entry.id   AF-A0A540VCC4-F1
#
_cell.length_a   1.000
_cell.length_b   1.000
_cell.length_c   1.000
_cell.angle_alpha   90.00
_cell.angle_beta   90.00
_cell.angle_gamma   90.00
#
_symmetry.space_group_name_H-M   'P 1'
#
loop_
_entity.id
_entity.type
_entity.pdbx_description
1 polymer ?
#
loop_
_entity_poly.entity_id
_entity_poly.type
_entity_poly.pdbx_seq_one_letter_code
_entity_poly.pdbx_strand_id
1 'polypeptide(L)'
;MMSRWSRPLMAASAGVAGGLLVATLVGIQPAQVVIQTPGERLAEIDLVTFFVLNALFGVIYLQLWGKEYSADMPDRLMASLVYGVIWWLLIALVVIPLAGGHPPRWHVQAAADALPALISAIGQGIWMALTLPPLLRWRQQAAAESIPPIRKPTARRIVILGGGFAGVTVARQLEHLLRDDEGTEIVLVSETNYLLFTPMLSEVVGGSVEPQHISTPLRTFFRRTRLIQARIHQVDLAHREVKLAAGTAPQLVSLSYHHLVLAVGAVPDFFGNHSVERHAFPFKSLGDAIRLRDHIIEQMERADATPDSAMRRALLTFMVAGGGFAGVELAGALNDFVRGALRFYPNILPEEISLYLVHSRERLLPELSPALAEFARRKLTERGVIVKLHSRVTTATAGYVMLESGEGFPAQTLIWTAGNRANPLVATLKLKTDPRGRIQTDSTLAVPGHPGLWAVGDCAAIPNRATGEIAPPTAQHATRAAAVLAYNIWATLHGRPPKTFAHRNVGALAVLGHQTACAELYGICFAGMLAWWLWRGIYLAKLPTLQKKFRVSLDWLVDLFFPRDIVELATIPGAHLRPASATLAAPAENRRAEK
;
A
#
# COMPACT_ATOMS: atom_id res chain seq x y z
N MET A 1 -38.19 -3.97 10.29
CA MET A 1 -37.62 -5.33 10.42
C MET A 1 -37.46 -6.07 9.07
N MET A 2 -38.33 -5.84 8.07
CA MET A 2 -38.26 -6.47 6.72
C MET A 2 -37.06 -6.06 5.84
N SER A 3 -36.29 -5.02 6.18
CA SER A 3 -35.15 -4.57 5.35
C SER A 3 -33.90 -5.46 5.48
N ARG A 4 -33.68 -6.11 6.63
CA ARG A 4 -32.43 -6.82 6.95
C ARG A 4 -32.29 -8.17 6.22
N TRP A 5 -33.40 -8.83 5.89
CA TRP A 5 -33.43 -10.14 5.22
C TRP A 5 -33.54 -10.05 3.69
N SER A 6 -33.77 -8.86 3.15
CA SER A 6 -34.06 -8.67 1.74
C SER A 6 -32.88 -8.96 0.81
N ARG A 7 -31.67 -8.52 1.16
CA ARG A 7 -30.45 -8.73 0.36
C ARG A 7 -30.04 -10.20 0.27
N PRO A 8 -29.94 -10.96 1.38
CA PRO A 8 -29.58 -12.38 1.30
C PRO A 8 -30.63 -13.20 0.53
N LEU A 9 -31.92 -12.87 0.62
CA LEU A 9 -32.95 -13.52 -0.19
C LEU A 9 -32.75 -13.25 -1.69
N MET A 10 -32.51 -12.00 -2.10
CA MET A 10 -32.25 -11.67 -3.51
C MET A 10 -30.99 -12.36 -4.04
N ALA A 11 -29.95 -12.47 -3.22
CA ALA A 11 -28.73 -13.19 -3.58
C ALA A 11 -28.96 -14.70 -3.68
N ALA A 12 -29.71 -15.29 -2.75
CA ALA A 12 -30.09 -16.70 -2.82
C ALA A 12 -30.89 -17.01 -4.09
N SER A 13 -31.89 -16.19 -4.42
CA SER A 13 -32.69 -16.35 -5.64
C SER A 13 -31.85 -16.21 -6.90
N ALA A 14 -30.95 -15.23 -6.95
CA ALA A 14 -30.06 -15.04 -8.07
C ALA A 14 -29.10 -16.25 -8.23
N GLY A 15 -28.57 -16.77 -7.11
CA GLY A 15 -27.72 -17.96 -7.06
C GLY A 15 -28.41 -19.21 -7.63
N VAL A 16 -29.64 -19.47 -7.21
CA VAL A 16 -30.49 -20.56 -7.73
C VAL A 16 -30.75 -20.41 -9.23
N ALA A 17 -31.12 -19.21 -9.69
CA ALA A 17 -31.37 -18.96 -11.11
C ALA A 17 -30.12 -19.20 -11.96
N GLY A 18 -28.95 -18.79 -11.46
CA GLY A 18 -27.66 -19.05 -12.12
C GLY A 18 -27.33 -20.53 -12.19
N GLY A 19 -27.55 -21.26 -11.09
CA GLY A 19 -27.33 -22.71 -11.05
C GLY A 19 -28.19 -23.45 -12.09
N LEU A 20 -29.48 -23.10 -12.19
CA LEU A 20 -30.40 -23.69 -13.17
C LEU A 20 -29.99 -23.39 -14.62
N LEU A 21 -29.65 -22.13 -14.91
CA LEU A 21 -29.26 -21.70 -16.26
C LEU A 21 -27.96 -22.35 -16.72
N VAL A 22 -26.99 -22.49 -15.83
CA VAL A 22 -25.71 -23.10 -16.18
C VAL A 22 -25.85 -24.62 -16.29
N ALA A 23 -26.66 -25.25 -15.42
CA ALA A 23 -26.98 -26.67 -15.53
C ALA A 23 -27.63 -27.00 -16.88
N THR A 24 -28.59 -26.20 -17.34
CA THR A 24 -29.22 -26.40 -18.67
C THR A 24 -28.23 -26.19 -19.83
N LEU A 25 -27.35 -25.19 -19.76
CA LEU A 25 -26.34 -24.93 -20.79
C LEU A 25 -25.28 -26.04 -20.91
N VAL A 26 -24.93 -26.67 -19.79
CA VAL A 26 -23.94 -27.76 -19.74
C VAL A 26 -24.61 -29.13 -19.94
N GLY A 27 -25.93 -29.17 -20.16
CA GLY A 27 -26.68 -30.41 -20.38
C GLY A 27 -26.87 -31.27 -19.13
N ILE A 28 -26.70 -30.69 -17.94
CA ILE A 28 -26.90 -31.36 -16.65
C ILE A 28 -28.35 -31.15 -16.23
N GLN A 29 -29.14 -32.23 -16.12
CA GLN A 29 -30.50 -32.13 -15.60
C GLN A 29 -30.46 -31.83 -14.09
N PRO A 30 -31.23 -30.87 -13.55
CA PRO A 30 -31.23 -30.53 -12.12
C PRO A 30 -31.64 -31.68 -11.20
N ALA A 31 -32.36 -32.68 -11.74
CA ALA A 31 -32.76 -33.90 -11.05
C ALA A 31 -31.79 -35.09 -11.28
N GLN A 32 -30.72 -34.90 -12.06
CA GLN A 32 -29.69 -35.89 -12.35
C GLN A 32 -28.31 -35.21 -12.38
N VAL A 33 -27.90 -34.59 -11.27
CA VAL A 33 -26.48 -34.24 -11.07
C VAL A 33 -25.73 -35.54 -10.78
N VAL A 34 -25.63 -36.39 -11.79
CA VAL A 34 -24.77 -37.55 -11.83
C VAL A 34 -23.50 -37.05 -12.49
N ILE A 35 -22.43 -36.89 -11.72
CA ILE A 35 -21.09 -36.84 -12.31
C ILE A 35 -20.84 -38.27 -12.81
N GLN A 36 -21.24 -38.55 -14.05
CA GLN A 36 -20.97 -39.84 -14.68
C GLN A 36 -19.49 -39.90 -15.03
N THR A 37 -18.69 -40.51 -14.16
CA THR A 37 -17.45 -41.17 -14.59
C THR A 37 -17.79 -42.55 -15.17
N PRO A 38 -17.09 -43.03 -16.21
CA PRO A 38 -17.27 -44.40 -16.68
C PRO A 38 -16.91 -45.38 -15.54
N GLY A 39 -17.92 -46.02 -14.93
CA GLY A 39 -17.72 -47.14 -14.01
C GLY A 39 -18.18 -46.97 -12.55
N GLU A 40 -18.52 -45.77 -12.08
CA GLU A 40 -19.04 -45.57 -10.71
C GLU A 40 -20.15 -44.50 -10.67
N ARG A 41 -21.31 -44.83 -10.06
CA ARG A 41 -22.37 -43.85 -9.75
C ARG A 41 -21.97 -43.05 -8.51
N LEU A 42 -21.38 -41.88 -8.72
CA LEU A 42 -21.08 -40.95 -7.63
C LEU A 42 -22.34 -40.15 -7.28
N ALA A 43 -22.82 -40.35 -6.04
CA ALA A 43 -23.84 -39.59 -5.30
C ALA A 43 -24.87 -38.79 -6.11
N GLU A 44 -26.13 -39.26 -6.14
CA GLU A 44 -27.26 -38.43 -6.58
C GLU A 44 -27.43 -37.25 -5.61
N ILE A 45 -27.17 -36.04 -6.10
CA ILE A 45 -27.56 -34.83 -5.38
C ILE A 45 -29.06 -34.65 -5.62
N ASP A 46 -29.86 -34.79 -4.56
CA ASP A 46 -31.29 -34.55 -4.66
C ASP A 46 -31.60 -33.09 -5.00
N LEU A 47 -32.81 -32.85 -5.51
CA LEU A 47 -33.24 -31.53 -5.96
C LEU A 47 -33.17 -30.50 -4.81
N VAL A 48 -33.42 -30.92 -3.57
CA VAL A 48 -33.36 -30.07 -2.38
C VAL A 48 -31.94 -29.59 -2.12
N THR A 49 -30.96 -30.50 -2.15
CA THR A 49 -29.54 -30.18 -1.95
C THR A 49 -29.02 -29.29 -3.06
N PHE A 50 -29.47 -29.50 -4.31
CA PHE A 50 -29.17 -28.59 -5.42
C PHE A 50 -29.63 -27.16 -5.12
N PHE A 51 -30.90 -26.96 -4.73
CA PHE A 51 -31.41 -25.63 -4.41
C PHE A 51 -30.68 -25.00 -3.22
N VAL A 52 -30.38 -25.78 -2.17
CA VAL A 52 -29.65 -25.29 -0.98
C VAL A 52 -28.24 -24.85 -1.33
N LEU A 53 -27.46 -25.65 -2.08
CA LEU A 53 -26.09 -25.31 -2.46
C LEU A 53 -26.06 -24.05 -3.34
N ASN A 54 -26.98 -23.91 -4.29
CA ASN A 54 -27.04 -22.74 -5.16
C ASN A 54 -27.54 -21.47 -4.44
N ALA A 55 -28.43 -21.62 -3.45
CA ALA A 55 -28.82 -20.52 -2.57
C ALA A 55 -27.64 -20.07 -1.68
N LEU A 56 -26.89 -21.02 -1.12
CA LEU A 56 -25.68 -20.76 -0.35
C LEU A 56 -24.61 -20.08 -1.21
N PHE A 57 -24.41 -20.52 -2.45
CA PHE A 57 -23.50 -19.87 -3.41
C PHE A 57 -23.80 -18.38 -3.52
N GLY A 58 -25.06 -18.01 -3.72
CA GLY A 58 -25.48 -16.60 -3.82
C GLY A 58 -25.32 -15.83 -2.51
N VAL A 59 -25.69 -16.42 -1.36
CA VAL A 59 -25.59 -15.75 -0.05
C VAL A 59 -24.13 -15.54 0.36
N ILE A 60 -23.26 -16.54 0.18
CA ILE A 60 -21.83 -16.44 0.47
C ILE A 60 -21.19 -15.41 -0.47
N TYR A 61 -21.58 -15.42 -1.75
CA TYR A 61 -21.14 -14.39 -2.70
C TYR A 61 -21.53 -12.98 -2.22
N LEU A 62 -22.77 -12.79 -1.76
CA LEU A 62 -23.18 -11.52 -1.17
C LEU A 62 -22.42 -11.17 0.12
N GLN A 63 -22.05 -12.14 0.96
CA GLN A 63 -21.30 -11.81 2.18
C GLN A 63 -19.87 -11.36 1.88
N LEU A 64 -19.22 -12.02 0.92
CA LEU A 64 -17.86 -11.72 0.51
C LEU A 64 -17.78 -10.42 -0.30
N TRP A 65 -18.73 -10.20 -1.22
CA TRP A 65 -18.69 -9.09 -2.18
C TRP A 65 -19.82 -8.05 -2.02
N GLY A 66 -20.73 -8.24 -1.05
CA GLY A 66 -21.88 -7.37 -0.74
C GLY A 66 -21.57 -5.91 -0.45
N LYS A 67 -20.34 -5.62 -0.01
CA LYS A 67 -19.89 -4.25 0.32
C LYS A 67 -19.21 -3.56 -0.86
N GLU A 68 -18.82 -4.30 -1.89
CA GLU A 68 -18.04 -3.80 -3.04
C GLU A 68 -18.86 -3.66 -4.34
N TYR A 69 -20.18 -3.55 -4.23
CA TYR A 69 -21.07 -3.34 -5.38
C TYR A 69 -20.83 -2.03 -6.17
N SER A 70 -19.92 -1.18 -5.68
CA SER A 70 -19.37 0.00 -6.36
C SER A 70 -18.16 -0.26 -7.26
N ALA A 71 -17.64 -1.50 -7.35
CA ALA A 71 -16.56 -1.84 -8.27
C ALA A 71 -17.02 -1.86 -9.74
N ASP A 72 -16.10 -1.53 -10.66
CA ASP A 72 -16.35 -1.55 -12.10
C ASP A 72 -16.59 -2.98 -12.60
N MET A 73 -17.30 -3.11 -13.72
CA MET A 73 -17.74 -4.40 -14.26
C MET A 73 -16.61 -5.46 -14.40
N PRO A 74 -15.41 -5.10 -14.89
CA PRO A 74 -14.31 -6.06 -15.02
C PRO A 74 -13.86 -6.65 -13.69
N ASP A 75 -13.81 -5.84 -12.62
CA ASP A 75 -13.36 -6.30 -11.29
C ASP A 75 -14.34 -7.30 -10.69
N ARG A 76 -15.65 -7.08 -10.90
CA ARG A 76 -16.69 -8.00 -10.43
C ARG A 76 -16.65 -9.31 -11.18
N LEU A 77 -16.46 -9.27 -12.50
CA LEU A 77 -16.31 -10.48 -13.31
C LEU A 77 -15.11 -11.30 -12.85
N MET A 78 -13.95 -10.66 -12.66
CA MET A 78 -12.76 -11.37 -12.18
C MET A 78 -12.94 -11.97 -10.79
N ALA A 79 -13.51 -11.22 -9.84
CA ALA A 79 -13.81 -11.72 -8.49
C ALA A 79 -14.76 -12.93 -8.54
N SER A 80 -15.76 -12.88 -9.43
CA SER A 80 -16.70 -13.96 -9.68
C SER A 80 -16.08 -15.20 -10.30
N LEU A 81 -15.15 -15.05 -11.24
CA LEU A 81 -14.40 -16.18 -11.82
C LEU A 81 -13.63 -16.93 -10.72
N VAL A 82 -12.89 -16.18 -9.91
CA VAL A 82 -12.09 -16.72 -8.81
C VAL A 82 -12.99 -17.40 -7.77
N TYR A 83 -14.12 -16.78 -7.45
CA TYR A 83 -15.10 -17.40 -6.56
C TYR A 83 -15.63 -18.73 -7.11
N GLY A 84 -15.95 -18.80 -8.40
CA GLY A 84 -16.37 -20.03 -9.05
C GLY A 84 -15.31 -21.14 -8.94
N VAL A 85 -14.04 -20.81 -9.16
CA VAL A 85 -12.92 -21.76 -9.00
C VAL A 85 -12.80 -22.25 -7.56
N ILE A 86 -12.83 -21.35 -6.58
CA ILE A 86 -12.74 -21.71 -5.15
C ILE A 86 -13.94 -22.56 -4.73
N TRP A 87 -15.14 -22.19 -5.18
CA TRP A 87 -16.36 -22.94 -4.92
C TRP A 87 -16.28 -24.35 -5.49
N TRP A 88 -15.79 -24.50 -6.72
CA TRP A 88 -15.55 -25.80 -7.33
C TRP A 88 -14.54 -26.63 -6.52
N LEU A 89 -13.39 -26.06 -6.15
CA LEU A 89 -12.39 -26.74 -5.34
C LEU A 89 -12.98 -27.25 -4.01
N LEU A 90 -13.76 -26.42 -3.31
CA LEU A 90 -14.33 -26.77 -2.01
C LEU A 90 -15.52 -27.73 -2.12
N ILE A 91 -16.45 -27.49 -3.05
CA ILE A 91 -17.69 -28.26 -3.10
C ILE A 91 -17.51 -29.55 -3.89
N ALA A 92 -16.91 -29.47 -5.09
CA ALA A 92 -16.80 -30.62 -5.99
C ALA A 92 -15.71 -31.63 -5.56
N LEU A 93 -14.58 -31.15 -5.03
CA LEU A 93 -13.45 -32.03 -4.68
C LEU A 93 -13.40 -32.41 -3.19
N VAL A 94 -14.15 -31.70 -2.32
CA VAL A 94 -14.14 -31.95 -0.87
C VAL A 94 -15.52 -32.30 -0.33
N VAL A 95 -16.50 -31.40 -0.41
CA VAL A 95 -17.80 -31.59 0.27
C VAL A 95 -18.62 -32.72 -0.34
N ILE A 96 -18.75 -32.77 -1.68
CA ILE A 96 -19.54 -33.82 -2.34
C ILE A 96 -18.94 -35.22 -2.10
N PRO A 97 -17.62 -35.46 -2.28
CA PRO A 97 -17.02 -36.75 -1.96
C PRO A 97 -17.23 -37.16 -0.51
N LEU A 98 -17.04 -36.25 0.44
CA LEU A 98 -17.26 -36.51 1.87
C LEU A 98 -18.72 -36.86 2.18
N ALA A 99 -19.68 -36.15 1.59
CA ALA A 99 -21.10 -36.43 1.73
C ALA A 99 -21.49 -37.81 1.15
N GLY A 100 -20.78 -38.26 0.12
CA GLY A 100 -20.88 -39.61 -0.44
C GLY A 100 -20.10 -40.68 0.31
N GLY A 101 -19.44 -40.36 1.43
CA GLY A 101 -18.65 -41.31 2.22
C GLY A 101 -17.24 -41.61 1.69
N HIS A 102 -16.74 -40.79 0.75
CA HIS A 102 -15.40 -40.93 0.17
C HIS A 102 -14.43 -39.84 0.67
N PRO A 103 -13.12 -40.11 0.72
CA PRO A 103 -12.14 -39.06 1.05
C PRO A 103 -12.10 -37.96 -0.02
N PRO A 104 -11.66 -36.74 0.33
CA PRO A 104 -11.48 -35.66 -0.64
C PRO A 104 -10.55 -36.07 -1.79
N ARG A 105 -10.91 -35.71 -3.02
CA ARG A 105 -10.24 -36.20 -4.24
C ARG A 105 -9.28 -35.15 -4.81
N TRP A 106 -8.11 -35.02 -4.19
CA TRP A 106 -7.05 -34.07 -4.58
C TRP A 106 -6.03 -34.68 -5.55
N HIS A 107 -6.50 -35.29 -6.65
CA HIS A 107 -5.62 -35.82 -7.69
C HIS A 107 -6.08 -35.38 -9.08
N VAL A 108 -5.14 -35.36 -10.03
CA VAL A 108 -5.34 -34.78 -11.38
C VAL A 108 -6.51 -35.42 -12.11
N GLN A 109 -6.67 -36.75 -12.00
CA GLN A 109 -7.78 -37.46 -12.65
C GLN A 109 -9.14 -37.01 -12.10
N ALA A 110 -9.31 -36.87 -10.79
CA ALA A 110 -10.57 -36.41 -10.20
C ALA A 110 -10.86 -34.94 -10.55
N ALA A 111 -9.83 -34.10 -10.65
CA ALA A 111 -9.98 -32.73 -11.12
C ALA A 111 -10.44 -32.69 -12.58
N ALA A 112 -9.92 -33.57 -13.43
CA ALA A 112 -10.33 -33.70 -14.83
C ALA A 112 -11.79 -34.20 -14.94
N ASP A 113 -12.18 -35.20 -14.15
CA ASP A 113 -13.54 -35.73 -14.12
C ASP A 113 -14.56 -34.68 -13.61
N ALA A 114 -14.12 -33.78 -12.72
CA ALA A 114 -14.92 -32.68 -12.19
C ALA A 114 -14.89 -31.40 -13.05
N LEU A 115 -14.28 -31.41 -14.24
CA LEU A 115 -14.14 -30.22 -15.09
C LEU A 115 -15.49 -29.60 -15.52
N PRO A 116 -16.56 -30.36 -15.84
CA PRO A 116 -17.87 -29.77 -16.11
C PRO A 116 -18.43 -28.95 -14.93
N ALA A 117 -18.15 -29.39 -13.70
CA ALA A 117 -18.54 -28.67 -12.49
C ALA A 117 -17.75 -27.36 -12.30
N LEU A 118 -16.49 -27.31 -12.78
CA LEU A 118 -15.69 -26.08 -12.79
C LEU A 118 -16.30 -25.04 -13.74
N ILE A 119 -16.60 -25.46 -14.98
CA ILE A 119 -17.27 -24.61 -15.98
C ILE A 119 -18.59 -24.09 -15.38
N SER A 120 -19.29 -24.96 -14.65
CA SER A 120 -20.56 -24.61 -14.04
C SER A 120 -20.43 -23.56 -12.93
N ALA A 121 -19.48 -23.76 -12.02
CA ALA A 121 -19.22 -22.82 -10.92
C ALA A 121 -18.69 -21.47 -11.43
N ILE A 122 -17.85 -21.47 -12.47
CA ILE A 122 -17.37 -20.26 -13.15
C ILE A 122 -18.54 -19.52 -13.81
N GLY A 123 -19.37 -20.23 -14.58
CA GLY A 123 -20.55 -19.66 -15.24
C GLY A 123 -21.52 -19.04 -14.23
N GLN A 124 -21.74 -19.71 -13.10
CA GLN A 124 -22.59 -19.22 -12.02
C GLN A 124 -21.98 -17.98 -11.32
N GLY A 125 -20.66 -17.95 -11.16
CA GLY A 125 -19.93 -16.77 -10.73
C GLY A 125 -20.19 -15.58 -11.65
N ILE A 126 -20.01 -15.76 -12.97
CA ILE A 126 -20.26 -14.72 -13.98
C ILE A 126 -21.71 -14.24 -13.92
N TRP A 127 -22.66 -15.16 -13.80
CA TRP A 127 -24.07 -14.84 -13.61
C TRP A 127 -24.31 -13.97 -12.36
N MET A 128 -23.63 -14.25 -11.24
CA MET A 128 -23.69 -13.41 -10.04
C MET A 128 -23.12 -12.01 -10.25
N ALA A 129 -22.02 -11.88 -10.99
CA ALA A 129 -21.46 -10.57 -11.34
C ALA A 129 -22.38 -9.75 -12.24
N LEU A 130 -23.13 -10.40 -13.13
CA LEU A 130 -24.03 -9.74 -14.07
C LEU A 130 -25.36 -9.35 -13.44
N THR A 131 -25.96 -10.22 -12.64
CA THR A 131 -27.37 -10.11 -12.23
C THR A 131 -27.57 -9.49 -10.86
N LEU A 132 -26.69 -9.81 -9.89
CA LEU A 132 -26.89 -9.34 -8.53
C LEU A 132 -26.69 -7.81 -8.39
N PRO A 133 -25.75 -7.16 -9.11
CA PRO A 133 -25.63 -5.69 -9.03
C PRO A 133 -26.84 -4.92 -9.54
N PRO A 134 -27.39 -5.17 -10.74
CA PRO A 134 -28.60 -4.48 -11.18
C PRO A 134 -29.80 -4.80 -10.27
N LEU A 135 -29.93 -6.02 -9.75
CA LEU A 135 -30.99 -6.36 -8.77
C LEU A 135 -30.89 -5.53 -7.49
N LEU A 136 -29.68 -5.39 -6.93
CA LEU A 136 -29.46 -4.56 -5.74
C LEU A 136 -29.57 -3.05 -6.04
N ARG A 137 -29.12 -2.61 -7.23
CA ARG A 137 -29.21 -1.21 -7.68
C ARG A 137 -30.65 -0.79 -7.96
N TRP A 138 -31.46 -1.60 -8.63
CA TRP A 138 -32.88 -1.32 -8.88
C TRP A 138 -33.63 -1.04 -7.59
N ARG A 139 -33.37 -1.82 -6.54
CA ARG A 139 -33.91 -1.60 -5.19
C ARG A 139 -33.35 -0.35 -4.52
N GLN A 140 -32.08 -0.02 -4.75
CA GLN A 140 -31.46 1.20 -4.22
C GLN A 140 -31.91 2.46 -4.97
N GLN A 141 -32.11 2.40 -6.28
CA GLN A 141 -32.59 3.49 -7.13
C GLN A 141 -34.06 3.80 -6.85
N ALA A 142 -34.89 2.77 -6.58
CA ALA A 142 -36.23 2.96 -6.02
C ALA A 142 -36.23 3.65 -4.63
N ALA A 143 -35.05 3.82 -4.00
CA ALA A 143 -34.85 4.53 -2.74
C ALA A 143 -33.89 5.74 -2.84
N ALA A 144 -33.31 6.03 -4.01
CA ALA A 144 -32.22 7.01 -4.16
C ALA A 144 -32.16 7.58 -5.59
N GLU A 145 -33.22 8.29 -5.99
CA GLU A 145 -33.06 9.37 -6.95
C GLU A 145 -32.43 10.58 -6.25
N SER A 146 -31.10 10.71 -6.36
CA SER A 146 -30.43 12.01 -6.45
C SER A 146 -28.93 11.82 -6.68
N ILE A 147 -28.48 12.22 -7.87
CA ILE A 147 -27.10 12.62 -8.10
C ILE A 147 -26.85 13.84 -7.21
N PRO A 148 -25.80 13.90 -6.37
CA PRO A 148 -25.59 15.07 -5.52
C PRO A 148 -25.33 16.30 -6.40
N PRO A 149 -26.05 17.41 -6.20
CA PRO A 149 -25.79 18.64 -6.93
C PRO A 149 -24.42 19.22 -6.53
N ILE A 150 -23.84 20.03 -7.42
CA ILE A 150 -22.72 20.92 -7.08
C ILE A 150 -23.19 21.80 -5.92
N ARG A 151 -22.70 21.54 -4.70
CA ARG A 151 -23.17 22.20 -3.49
C ARG A 151 -22.71 23.66 -3.43
N LYS A 152 -23.63 24.54 -3.03
CA LYS A 152 -23.37 25.94 -2.66
C LYS A 152 -22.34 26.03 -1.52
N PRO A 153 -21.65 27.18 -1.34
CA PRO A 153 -20.62 27.34 -0.32
C PRO A 153 -21.19 27.02 1.07
N THR A 154 -20.64 26.01 1.73
CA THR A 154 -21.09 25.61 3.06
C THR A 154 -20.48 26.52 4.13
N ALA A 155 -21.20 26.74 5.24
CA ALA A 155 -20.77 27.61 6.32
C ALA A 155 -19.49 27.16 7.03
N ARG A 156 -19.12 25.87 6.97
CA ARG A 156 -17.92 25.31 7.64
C ARG A 156 -17.09 24.48 6.66
N ARG A 157 -15.75 24.60 6.73
CA ARG A 157 -14.82 23.83 5.88
C ARG A 157 -13.67 23.22 6.68
N ILE A 158 -13.45 21.92 6.50
CA ILE A 158 -12.31 21.17 7.00
C ILE A 158 -11.37 20.90 5.84
N VAL A 159 -10.14 21.42 5.91
CA VAL A 159 -9.08 21.19 4.92
C VAL A 159 -8.06 20.22 5.49
N ILE A 160 -7.77 19.16 4.75
CA ILE A 160 -6.81 18.12 5.11
C ILE A 160 -5.68 18.18 4.09
N LEU A 161 -4.44 18.39 4.55
CA LEU A 161 -3.25 18.48 3.72
C LEU A 161 -2.47 17.17 3.78
N GLY A 162 -2.49 16.39 2.70
CA GLY A 162 -1.75 15.14 2.52
C GLY A 162 -2.64 13.92 2.29
N GLY A 163 -2.50 13.26 1.13
CA GLY A 163 -3.23 12.03 0.74
C GLY A 163 -2.61 10.73 1.24
N GLY A 164 -1.80 10.76 2.30
CA GLY A 164 -1.19 9.56 2.89
C GLY A 164 -2.11 8.82 3.87
N PHE A 165 -1.55 7.82 4.57
CA PHE A 165 -2.29 6.99 5.53
C PHE A 165 -3.10 7.81 6.57
N ALA A 166 -2.49 8.86 7.12
CA ALA A 166 -3.14 9.72 8.11
C ALA A 166 -4.30 10.52 7.48
N GLY A 167 -4.04 11.32 6.43
CA GLY A 167 -5.04 12.20 5.83
C GLY A 167 -6.22 11.45 5.22
N VAL A 168 -5.98 10.32 4.55
CA VAL A 168 -7.06 9.46 4.04
C VAL A 168 -7.90 8.92 5.18
N THR A 169 -7.27 8.49 6.28
CA THR A 169 -8.01 7.99 7.44
C THR A 169 -8.84 9.10 8.10
N VAL A 170 -8.29 10.31 8.26
CA VAL A 170 -9.04 11.46 8.79
C VAL A 170 -10.27 11.73 7.91
N ALA A 171 -10.08 11.87 6.60
CA ALA A 171 -11.15 12.15 5.66
C ALA A 171 -12.26 11.07 5.69
N ARG A 172 -11.89 9.79 5.66
CA ARG A 172 -12.86 8.67 5.71
C ARG A 172 -13.66 8.64 7.01
N GLN A 173 -13.00 8.90 8.14
CA GLN A 173 -13.67 8.91 9.43
C GLN A 173 -14.59 10.13 9.57
N LEU A 174 -14.17 11.29 9.05
CA LEU A 174 -15.04 12.48 9.00
C LEU A 174 -16.25 12.27 8.10
N GLU A 175 -16.12 11.65 6.92
CA GLU A 175 -17.29 11.30 6.09
C GLU A 175 -18.31 10.44 6.86
N HIS A 176 -17.81 9.50 7.67
CA HIS A 176 -18.68 8.63 8.46
C HIS A 176 -19.37 9.40 9.60
N LEU A 177 -18.61 10.20 10.34
CA LEU A 177 -19.10 10.97 11.51
C LEU A 177 -20.02 12.14 11.12
N LEU A 178 -19.80 12.75 9.94
CA LEU A 178 -20.54 13.90 9.42
C LEU A 178 -21.51 13.50 8.31
N ARG A 179 -21.89 12.22 8.21
CA ARG A 179 -22.76 11.71 7.13
C ARG A 179 -24.09 12.48 7.01
N ASP A 180 -24.64 12.93 8.14
CA ASP A 180 -25.94 13.60 8.25
C ASP A 180 -25.80 15.15 8.33
N ASP A 181 -24.58 15.69 8.33
CA ASP A 181 -24.32 17.14 8.40
C ASP A 181 -24.06 17.67 6.99
N GLU A 182 -25.00 18.37 6.35
CA GLU A 182 -24.79 18.94 5.02
C GLU A 182 -24.01 20.27 4.99
N GLY A 183 -23.84 20.92 6.15
CA GLY A 183 -23.26 22.25 6.32
C GLY A 183 -21.73 22.29 6.47
N THR A 184 -21.07 21.13 6.43
CA THR A 184 -19.60 21.01 6.54
C THR A 184 -18.97 20.44 5.27
N GLU A 185 -18.13 21.20 4.57
CA GLU A 185 -17.32 20.70 3.45
C GLU A 185 -16.03 20.05 3.96
N ILE A 186 -15.71 18.84 3.47
CA ILE A 186 -14.43 18.17 3.71
C ILE A 186 -13.62 18.25 2.42
N VAL A 187 -12.42 18.83 2.50
CA VAL A 187 -11.51 18.95 1.36
C VAL A 187 -10.21 18.23 1.68
N LEU A 188 -9.81 17.28 0.84
CA LEU A 188 -8.51 16.62 0.90
C LEU A 188 -7.63 17.15 -0.23
N VAL A 189 -6.50 17.75 0.12
CA VAL A 189 -5.48 18.23 -0.81
C VAL A 189 -4.31 17.26 -0.80
N SER A 190 -3.88 16.81 -1.98
CA SER A 190 -2.74 15.90 -2.11
C SER A 190 -1.96 16.21 -3.38
N GLU A 191 -0.64 16.05 -3.36
CA GLU A 191 0.20 16.18 -4.55
C GLU A 191 -0.02 15.02 -5.53
N THR A 192 -0.26 13.83 -5.00
CA THR A 192 -0.59 12.63 -5.77
C THR A 192 -2.11 12.38 -5.76
N ASN A 193 -2.61 11.74 -6.80
CA ASN A 193 -4.01 11.29 -6.89
C ASN A 193 -4.24 9.88 -6.30
N TYR A 194 -3.24 9.28 -5.66
CA TYR A 194 -3.30 7.93 -5.08
C TYR A 194 -2.73 7.88 -3.66
N LEU A 195 -3.23 6.94 -2.87
CA LEU A 195 -2.61 6.47 -1.63
C LEU A 195 -1.60 5.37 -1.96
N LEU A 196 -0.35 5.54 -1.54
CA LEU A 196 0.70 4.54 -1.66
C LEU A 196 0.73 3.61 -0.45
N PHE A 197 0.67 2.30 -0.67
CA PHE A 197 0.88 1.30 0.36
C PHE A 197 2.39 1.08 0.60
N THR A 198 3.00 2.03 1.30
CA THR A 198 4.47 2.08 1.50
C THR A 198 5.12 0.82 2.07
N PRO A 199 4.46 -0.04 2.87
CA PRO A 199 5.11 -1.27 3.38
C PRO A 199 5.50 -2.28 2.30
N MET A 200 5.00 -2.14 1.07
CA MET A 200 5.32 -3.03 -0.05
C MET A 200 6.16 -2.33 -1.13
N LEU A 201 6.75 -1.17 -0.83
CA LEU A 201 7.50 -0.40 -1.82
C LEU A 201 8.77 -1.13 -2.29
N SER A 202 9.41 -1.92 -1.44
CA SER A 202 10.58 -2.73 -1.79
C SER A 202 10.26 -3.85 -2.79
N GLU A 203 9.05 -4.41 -2.74
CA GLU A 203 8.59 -5.43 -3.68
C GLU A 203 8.48 -4.89 -5.12
N VAL A 204 8.25 -3.58 -5.28
CA VAL A 204 8.28 -2.92 -6.60
C VAL A 204 9.68 -2.89 -7.17
N VAL A 205 10.69 -2.55 -6.36
CA VAL A 205 12.09 -2.59 -6.80
C VAL A 205 12.53 -4.03 -7.09
N GLY A 206 12.10 -4.97 -6.25
CA GLY A 206 12.35 -6.39 -6.42
C GLY A 206 11.64 -7.03 -7.61
N GLY A 207 10.68 -6.35 -8.24
CA GLY A 207 9.89 -6.87 -9.36
C GLY A 207 8.86 -7.94 -8.97
N SER A 208 8.60 -8.14 -7.68
CA SER A 208 7.61 -9.14 -7.21
C SER A 208 6.18 -8.59 -7.15
N VAL A 209 6.01 -7.27 -7.25
CA VAL A 209 4.70 -6.61 -7.30
C VAL A 209 4.75 -5.42 -8.25
N GLU A 210 3.72 -5.27 -9.08
CA GLU A 210 3.60 -4.15 -10.03
C GLU A 210 3.32 -2.82 -9.28
N PRO A 211 4.00 -1.71 -9.63
CA PRO A 211 3.78 -0.38 -9.04
C PRO A 211 2.30 0.02 -8.87
N GLN A 212 1.47 -0.25 -9.87
CA GLN A 212 0.05 0.09 -9.82
C GLN A 212 -0.71 -0.71 -8.75
N HIS A 213 -0.28 -1.93 -8.41
CA HIS A 213 -0.98 -2.81 -7.48
C HIS A 213 -0.83 -2.41 -6.00
N ILE A 214 0.17 -1.57 -5.68
CA ILE A 214 0.34 -0.98 -4.34
C ILE A 214 -0.13 0.48 -4.24
N SER A 215 -0.74 1.01 -5.29
CA SER A 215 -1.27 2.38 -5.34
C SER A 215 -2.79 2.37 -5.54
N THR A 216 -3.53 3.04 -4.66
CA THR A 216 -5.00 3.10 -4.74
C THR A 216 -5.46 4.53 -5.02
N PRO A 217 -6.22 4.80 -6.10
CA PRO A 217 -6.69 6.14 -6.41
C PRO A 217 -7.48 6.75 -5.25
N LEU A 218 -7.14 7.97 -4.84
CA LEU A 218 -7.78 8.65 -3.71
C LEU A 218 -9.29 8.81 -3.90
N ARG A 219 -9.73 8.99 -5.16
CA ARG A 219 -11.15 9.18 -5.51
C ARG A 219 -12.02 7.97 -5.20
N THR A 220 -11.47 6.76 -5.08
CA THR A 220 -12.26 5.56 -4.75
C THR A 220 -12.56 5.43 -3.25
N PHE A 221 -11.90 6.22 -2.40
CA PHE A 221 -12.09 6.16 -0.95
C PHE A 221 -13.28 6.97 -0.42
N PHE A 222 -13.77 7.93 -1.21
CA PHE A 222 -14.62 9.01 -0.74
C PHE A 222 -15.89 9.13 -1.59
N ARG A 223 -17.02 9.41 -0.95
CA ARG A 223 -18.28 9.70 -1.66
C ARG A 223 -18.61 11.20 -1.68
N ARG A 224 -18.11 11.95 -0.69
CA ARG A 224 -18.49 13.35 -0.44
C ARG A 224 -17.28 14.28 -0.38
N THR A 225 -16.14 13.78 0.07
CA THR A 225 -14.92 14.56 0.25
C THR A 225 -14.46 15.12 -1.09
N ARG A 226 -14.30 16.43 -1.16
CA ARG A 226 -13.73 17.10 -2.32
C ARG A 226 -12.23 16.82 -2.38
N LEU A 227 -11.79 16.15 -3.43
CA LEU A 227 -10.36 15.91 -3.67
C LEU A 227 -9.79 17.01 -4.57
N ILE A 228 -8.71 17.64 -4.14
CA ILE A 228 -7.91 18.57 -4.94
C ILE A 228 -6.51 17.99 -5.09
N GLN A 229 -6.13 17.66 -6.33
CA GLN A 229 -4.75 17.31 -6.64
C GLN A 229 -3.95 18.59 -6.89
N ALA A 230 -3.12 18.98 -5.93
CA ALA A 230 -2.33 20.20 -6.01
C ALA A 230 -1.11 20.14 -5.08
N ARG A 231 -0.07 20.89 -5.43
CA ARG A 231 1.05 21.16 -4.52
C ARG A 231 0.66 22.25 -3.54
N ILE A 232 0.99 22.04 -2.27
CA ILE A 232 0.78 23.05 -1.23
C ILE A 232 1.94 24.05 -1.34
N HIS A 233 1.63 25.30 -1.68
CA HIS A 233 2.63 26.35 -1.83
C HIS A 233 2.88 27.09 -0.52
N GLN A 234 1.80 27.48 0.16
CA GLN A 234 1.86 28.24 1.40
C GLN A 234 0.65 27.92 2.27
N VAL A 235 0.83 27.92 3.60
CA VAL A 235 -0.27 27.92 4.57
C VAL A 235 -0.17 29.21 5.37
N ASP A 236 -1.23 30.01 5.33
CA ASP A 236 -1.36 31.25 6.09
C ASP A 236 -2.26 30.99 7.30
N LEU A 237 -1.63 30.81 8.47
CA LEU A 237 -2.34 30.54 9.72
C LEU A 237 -3.09 31.77 10.27
N ALA A 238 -2.67 32.99 9.89
CA ALA A 238 -3.28 34.23 10.35
C ALA A 238 -4.60 34.49 9.62
N HIS A 239 -4.60 34.35 8.29
CA HIS A 239 -5.79 34.52 7.45
C HIS A 239 -6.62 33.23 7.31
N ARG A 240 -6.13 32.10 7.83
CA ARG A 240 -6.75 30.76 7.72
C ARG A 240 -6.97 30.33 6.27
N GLU A 241 -5.92 30.45 5.47
CA GLU A 241 -5.93 30.08 4.06
C GLU A 241 -4.77 29.15 3.68
N VAL A 242 -4.99 28.33 2.66
CA VAL A 242 -3.94 27.52 2.01
C VAL A 242 -3.84 27.94 0.55
N LYS A 243 -2.64 28.30 0.09
CA LYS A 243 -2.35 28.57 -1.31
C LYS A 243 -1.87 27.30 -2.01
N LEU A 244 -2.52 26.95 -3.10
CA LEU A 244 -2.33 25.72 -3.84
C LEU A 244 -1.83 26.03 -5.26
N ALA A 245 -0.84 25.29 -5.73
CA ALA A 245 -0.49 25.25 -7.15
C ALA A 245 -1.22 24.06 -7.78
N ALA A 246 -2.30 24.35 -8.52
CA ALA A 246 -3.16 23.34 -9.14
C ALA A 246 -2.95 23.31 -10.66
N GLY A 247 -2.64 22.13 -11.20
CA GLY A 247 -2.40 21.93 -12.64
C GLY A 247 -1.10 22.58 -13.14
N THR A 248 -1.06 22.87 -14.44
CA THR A 248 0.07 23.54 -15.12
C THR A 248 -0.04 25.06 -15.12
N ALA A 249 -1.13 25.61 -14.60
CA ALA A 249 -1.37 27.05 -14.58
C ALA A 249 -0.47 27.75 -13.53
N PRO A 250 0.09 28.93 -13.85
CA PRO A 250 0.95 29.66 -12.92
C PRO A 250 0.19 30.32 -11.75
N GLN A 251 -1.15 30.32 -11.76
CA GLN A 251 -1.95 30.96 -10.73
C GLN A 251 -2.11 30.06 -9.50
N LEU A 252 -1.82 30.63 -8.33
CA LEU A 252 -2.10 30.00 -7.04
C LEU A 252 -3.58 30.14 -6.71
N VAL A 253 -4.19 29.03 -6.28
CA VAL A 253 -5.58 28.98 -5.82
C VAL A 253 -5.59 29.07 -4.28
N SER A 254 -6.26 30.07 -3.72
CA SER A 254 -6.49 30.18 -2.28
C SER A 254 -7.67 29.32 -1.83
N LEU A 255 -7.49 28.59 -0.74
CA LEU A 255 -8.50 27.77 -0.09
C LEU A 255 -8.59 28.13 1.41
N SER A 256 -9.64 28.85 1.78
CA SER A 256 -9.92 29.19 3.18
C SER A 256 -10.39 27.98 3.98
N TYR A 257 -10.16 27.95 5.29
CA TYR A 257 -10.58 26.85 6.16
C TYR A 257 -11.08 27.31 7.53
N HIS A 258 -11.89 26.47 8.17
CA HIS A 258 -12.26 26.59 9.59
C HIS A 258 -11.44 25.64 10.46
N HIS A 259 -11.24 24.42 9.97
CA HIS A 259 -10.31 23.45 10.55
C HIS A 259 -9.26 23.07 9.52
N LEU A 260 -7.99 23.02 9.95
CA LEU A 260 -6.87 22.58 9.12
C LEU A 260 -6.20 21.36 9.75
N VAL A 261 -6.02 20.31 8.96
CA VAL A 261 -5.32 19.09 9.35
C VAL A 261 -4.03 18.98 8.56
N LEU A 262 -2.89 19.06 9.25
CA LEU A 262 -1.56 18.85 8.69
C LEU A 262 -1.22 17.36 8.76
N ALA A 263 -1.27 16.69 7.60
CA ALA A 263 -0.99 15.27 7.42
C ALA A 263 0.03 15.03 6.28
N VAL A 264 0.95 15.99 6.10
CA VAL A 264 1.92 16.06 5.00
C VAL A 264 3.09 15.08 5.11
N GLY A 265 3.15 14.32 6.21
CA GLY A 265 4.12 13.25 6.42
C GLY A 265 5.56 13.75 6.56
N ALA A 266 6.49 12.92 6.10
CA ALA A 266 7.92 13.13 6.21
C ALA A 266 8.63 12.86 4.87
N VAL A 267 9.78 13.48 4.70
CA VAL A 267 10.68 13.32 3.56
C VAL A 267 12.01 12.69 4.01
N PRO A 268 12.79 12.08 3.11
CA PRO A 268 14.14 11.63 3.44
C PRO A 268 14.97 12.77 4.06
N ASP A 269 15.74 12.42 5.09
CA ASP A 269 16.66 13.35 5.74
C ASP A 269 18.10 13.01 5.39
N PHE A 270 18.77 13.92 4.70
CA PHE A 270 20.19 13.82 4.36
C PHE A 270 21.10 14.46 5.40
N PHE A 271 20.55 14.96 6.53
CA PHE A 271 21.29 15.56 7.63
C PHE A 271 22.20 16.73 7.20
N GLY A 272 21.75 17.52 6.22
CA GLY A 272 22.52 18.63 5.64
C GLY A 272 23.62 18.20 4.65
N ASN A 273 23.75 16.90 4.36
CA ASN A 273 24.76 16.39 3.43
C ASN A 273 24.32 16.53 1.97
N HIS A 274 24.63 17.68 1.37
CA HIS A 274 24.30 17.97 -0.02
C HIS A 274 25.05 17.10 -1.04
N SER A 275 26.22 16.57 -0.68
CA SER A 275 26.97 15.65 -1.55
C SER A 275 26.19 14.34 -1.71
N VAL A 276 25.69 13.77 -0.60
CA VAL A 276 24.83 12.57 -0.64
C VAL A 276 23.48 12.87 -1.29
N GLU A 277 22.82 13.97 -0.93
CA GLU A 277 21.51 14.35 -1.48
C GLU A 277 21.51 14.45 -3.02
N ARG A 278 22.61 14.88 -3.63
CA ARG A 278 22.72 15.00 -5.10
C ARG A 278 22.95 13.67 -5.83
N HIS A 279 23.55 12.68 -5.18
CA HIS A 279 24.01 11.45 -5.82
C HIS A 279 23.28 10.19 -5.35
N ALA A 280 22.51 10.26 -4.26
CA ALA A 280 21.75 9.13 -3.75
C ALA A 280 20.32 9.09 -4.29
N PHE A 281 19.83 7.88 -4.53
CA PHE A 281 18.42 7.61 -4.77
C PHE A 281 17.67 7.67 -3.44
N PRO A 282 16.69 8.58 -3.26
CA PRO A 282 15.76 8.47 -2.15
C PRO A 282 14.90 7.22 -2.33
N PHE A 283 14.26 6.76 -1.26
CA PHE A 283 13.35 5.62 -1.32
C PHE A 283 12.12 5.83 -0.41
N LYS A 284 11.18 6.64 -0.89
CA LYS A 284 9.97 7.02 -0.12
C LYS A 284 8.69 7.07 -0.97
N SER A 285 8.81 7.31 -2.27
CA SER A 285 7.69 7.45 -3.20
C SER A 285 7.63 6.32 -4.23
N LEU A 286 6.48 6.16 -4.90
CA LEU A 286 6.36 5.21 -6.01
C LEU A 286 7.30 5.57 -7.17
N GLY A 287 7.46 6.87 -7.43
CA GLY A 287 8.39 7.36 -8.44
C GLY A 287 9.84 7.06 -8.10
N ASP A 288 10.19 7.08 -6.81
CA ASP A 288 11.53 6.70 -6.35
C ASP A 288 11.81 5.22 -6.66
N ALA A 289 10.84 4.33 -6.36
CA ALA A 289 10.97 2.89 -6.60
C ALA A 289 11.08 2.56 -8.10
N ILE A 290 10.27 3.20 -8.95
CA ILE A 290 10.33 3.02 -10.40
C ILE A 290 11.69 3.49 -10.94
N ARG A 291 12.12 4.71 -10.58
CA ARG A 291 13.42 5.25 -11.00
C ARG A 291 14.59 4.39 -10.55
N LEU A 292 14.54 3.91 -9.31
CA LEU A 292 15.58 3.06 -8.77
C LEU A 292 15.66 1.74 -9.55
N ARG A 293 14.51 1.10 -9.82
CA ARG A 293 14.45 -0.14 -10.62
C ARG A 293 14.99 0.06 -12.03
N ASP A 294 14.54 1.11 -12.73
CA ASP A 294 15.05 1.45 -14.06
C ASP A 294 16.57 1.65 -14.03
N HIS A 295 17.09 2.41 -13.06
CA HIS A 295 18.53 2.62 -12.90
C HIS A 295 19.31 1.33 -12.64
N ILE A 296 18.77 0.40 -11.83
CA ILE A 296 19.41 -0.89 -11.57
C ILE A 296 19.51 -1.71 -12.86
N ILE A 297 18.43 -1.76 -13.65
CA ILE A 297 18.42 -2.45 -14.94
C ILE A 297 19.45 -1.80 -15.87
N GLU A 298 19.47 -0.47 -15.97
CA GLU A 298 20.45 0.27 -16.77
C GLU A 298 21.90 -0.07 -16.34
N GLN A 299 22.17 -0.19 -15.03
CA GLN A 299 23.50 -0.61 -14.56
C GLN A 299 23.85 -2.02 -15.00
N MET A 300 22.87 -2.94 -15.01
CA MET A 300 23.07 -4.32 -15.50
C MET A 300 23.30 -4.35 -17.02
N GLU A 301 22.52 -3.62 -17.81
CA GLU A 301 22.72 -3.49 -19.26
C GLU A 301 24.13 -2.96 -19.58
N ARG A 302 24.56 -1.90 -18.89
CA ARG A 302 25.89 -1.31 -19.07
C ARG A 302 27.00 -2.24 -18.59
N ALA A 303 26.76 -3.01 -17.53
CA ALA A 303 27.72 -3.96 -17.00
C ALA A 303 27.92 -5.15 -17.94
N ASP A 304 26.86 -5.63 -18.58
CA ASP A 304 26.95 -6.72 -19.56
C ASP A 304 27.65 -6.28 -20.85
N ALA A 305 27.43 -5.03 -21.27
CA ALA A 305 28.04 -4.47 -22.48
C ALA A 305 29.51 -4.03 -22.33
N THR A 306 30.02 -3.86 -21.10
CA THR A 306 31.37 -3.32 -20.88
C THR A 306 32.44 -4.41 -20.79
N PRO A 307 33.55 -4.30 -21.53
CA PRO A 307 34.67 -5.23 -21.42
C PRO A 307 35.60 -4.93 -20.23
N ASP A 308 35.53 -3.73 -19.65
CA ASP A 308 36.36 -3.34 -18.50
C ASP A 308 35.80 -3.92 -17.19
N SER A 309 36.51 -4.90 -16.63
CA SER A 309 36.16 -5.53 -15.36
C SER A 309 36.07 -4.57 -14.17
N ALA A 310 36.88 -3.49 -14.14
CA ALA A 310 36.85 -2.53 -13.05
C ALA A 310 35.57 -1.67 -13.11
N MET A 311 35.25 -1.17 -14.31
CA MET A 311 33.99 -0.47 -14.55
C MET A 311 32.79 -1.38 -14.31
N ARG A 312 32.81 -2.63 -14.77
CA ARG A 312 31.75 -3.61 -14.55
C ARG A 312 31.45 -3.81 -13.06
N ARG A 313 32.47 -4.02 -12.23
CA ARG A 313 32.29 -4.10 -10.77
C ARG A 313 31.74 -2.82 -10.15
N ALA A 314 32.14 -1.64 -10.65
CA ALA A 314 31.62 -0.37 -10.17
C ALA A 314 30.12 -0.18 -10.48
N LEU A 315 29.69 -0.58 -11.69
CA LEU A 315 28.28 -0.61 -12.10
C LEU A 315 27.46 -1.58 -11.24
N LEU A 316 28.04 -2.73 -10.90
CA LEU A 316 27.42 -3.80 -10.10
C LEU A 316 27.62 -3.66 -8.59
N THR A 317 28.10 -2.50 -8.13
CA THR A 317 28.20 -2.17 -6.72
C THR A 317 27.02 -1.29 -6.29
N PHE A 318 26.16 -1.87 -5.45
CA PHE A 318 24.96 -1.24 -4.92
C PHE A 318 25.11 -0.99 -3.42
N MET A 319 24.90 0.24 -2.96
CA MET A 319 24.99 0.57 -1.54
C MET A 319 23.65 1.07 -1.00
N VAL A 320 23.08 0.37 -0.02
CA VAL A 320 21.91 0.80 0.75
C VAL A 320 22.38 1.38 2.09
N ALA A 321 22.18 2.68 2.28
CA ALA A 321 22.45 3.35 3.54
C ALA A 321 21.19 3.34 4.42
N GLY A 322 21.26 2.66 5.58
CA GLY A 322 20.20 2.59 6.59
C GLY A 322 19.66 1.18 6.84
N GLY A 323 20.06 0.55 7.95
CA GLY A 323 19.59 -0.77 8.38
C GLY A 323 18.22 -0.83 9.08
N GLY A 324 17.31 0.11 8.81
CA GLY A 324 15.92 0.06 9.30
C GLY A 324 15.04 -0.82 8.39
N PHE A 325 13.72 -0.86 8.64
CA PHE A 325 12.78 -1.67 7.83
C PHE A 325 12.95 -1.45 6.33
N ALA A 326 12.87 -0.21 5.86
CA ALA A 326 12.94 0.11 4.44
C ALA A 326 14.26 -0.36 3.79
N GLY A 327 15.41 -0.13 4.43
CA GLY A 327 16.69 -0.50 3.84
C GLY A 327 16.97 -2.00 3.91
N VAL A 328 16.53 -2.70 4.96
CA VAL A 328 16.64 -4.17 5.05
C VAL A 328 15.74 -4.86 4.03
N GLU A 329 14.48 -4.44 3.93
CA GLU A 329 13.53 -5.00 2.96
C GLU A 329 14.00 -4.72 1.54
N LEU A 330 14.51 -3.51 1.27
CA LEU A 330 15.05 -3.15 -0.03
C LEU A 330 16.32 -3.94 -0.36
N ALA A 331 17.26 -4.09 0.58
CA ALA A 331 18.48 -4.86 0.34
C ALA A 331 18.17 -6.33 -0.01
N GLY A 332 17.19 -6.94 0.68
CA GLY A 332 16.73 -8.29 0.36
C GLY A 332 16.08 -8.37 -1.03
N ALA A 333 15.13 -7.48 -1.32
CA ALA A 333 14.43 -7.45 -2.61
C ALA A 333 15.39 -7.18 -3.79
N LEU A 334 16.32 -6.25 -3.62
CA LEU A 334 17.35 -5.91 -4.60
C LEU A 334 18.32 -7.06 -4.86
N ASN A 335 18.79 -7.72 -3.79
CA ASN A 335 19.69 -8.87 -3.92
C ASN A 335 19.05 -9.99 -4.74
N ASP A 336 17.79 -10.31 -4.44
CA ASP A 336 17.05 -11.32 -5.19
C ASP A 336 16.86 -10.91 -6.66
N PHE A 337 16.59 -9.62 -6.92
CA PHE A 337 16.33 -9.12 -8.27
C PHE A 337 17.58 -9.22 -9.14
N VAL A 338 18.69 -8.62 -8.70
CA VAL A 338 19.94 -8.57 -9.46
C VAL A 338 20.49 -10.00 -9.69
N ARG A 339 20.50 -10.84 -8.65
CA ARG A 339 20.99 -12.22 -8.79
C ARG A 339 20.05 -13.10 -9.62
N GLY A 340 18.74 -12.90 -9.52
CA GLY A 340 17.74 -13.61 -10.33
C GLY A 340 17.72 -13.19 -11.80
N ALA A 341 18.20 -11.99 -12.10
CA ALA A 341 18.31 -11.45 -13.46
C ALA A 341 19.56 -11.95 -14.21
N LEU A 342 20.59 -12.44 -13.52
CA LEU A 342 21.86 -12.90 -14.13
C LEU A 342 21.69 -13.90 -15.29
N ARG A 343 20.63 -14.71 -15.29
CA ARG A 343 20.33 -15.62 -16.41
C ARG A 343 20.14 -14.92 -17.76
N PHE A 344 19.87 -13.62 -17.75
CA PHE A 344 19.67 -12.78 -18.93
C PHE A 344 20.91 -11.94 -19.28
N TYR A 345 21.94 -11.93 -18.43
CA TYR A 345 23.15 -11.13 -18.57
C TYR A 345 24.39 -12.04 -18.58
N PRO A 346 24.73 -12.66 -19.73
CA PRO A 346 25.72 -13.73 -19.82
C PRO A 346 27.16 -13.27 -19.53
N ASN A 347 27.46 -11.97 -19.63
CA ASN A 347 28.81 -11.43 -19.43
C ASN A 347 29.08 -11.01 -17.98
N ILE A 348 28.09 -11.15 -17.09
CA ILE A 348 28.19 -10.78 -15.68
C ILE A 348 28.39 -12.03 -14.81
N LEU A 349 29.46 -12.06 -14.01
CA LEU A 349 29.69 -13.15 -13.07
C LEU A 349 29.02 -12.87 -11.71
N PRO A 350 28.46 -13.89 -11.03
CA PRO A 350 27.80 -13.73 -9.72
C PRO A 350 28.65 -13.07 -8.62
N GLU A 351 29.97 -13.26 -8.66
CA GLU A 351 30.96 -12.69 -7.75
C GLU A 351 31.28 -11.21 -8.02
N GLU A 352 30.90 -10.65 -9.18
CA GLU A 352 31.10 -9.24 -9.49
C GLU A 352 30.03 -8.34 -8.86
N ILE A 353 28.92 -8.92 -8.40
CA ILE A 353 27.84 -8.20 -7.71
C ILE A 353 28.20 -7.97 -6.24
N SER A 354 28.27 -6.70 -5.86
CA SER A 354 28.51 -6.27 -4.48
C SER A 354 27.35 -5.44 -3.95
N LEU A 355 26.57 -6.00 -3.02
CA LEU A 355 25.47 -5.27 -2.36
C LEU A 355 25.83 -4.99 -0.91
N TYR A 356 26.04 -3.71 -0.59
CA TYR A 356 26.38 -3.23 0.75
C TYR A 356 25.13 -2.73 1.48
N LEU A 357 24.91 -3.21 2.71
CA LEU A 357 23.95 -2.62 3.64
C LEU A 357 24.73 -1.93 4.77
N VAL A 358 24.78 -0.60 4.71
CA VAL A 358 25.55 0.24 5.64
C VAL A 358 24.63 0.80 6.71
N HIS A 359 24.96 0.58 7.99
CA HIS A 359 24.18 1.09 9.11
C HIS A 359 25.07 1.64 10.22
N SER A 360 24.67 2.81 10.76
CA SER A 360 25.48 3.55 11.73
C SER A 360 25.43 3.00 13.16
N ARG A 361 24.61 1.98 13.43
CA ARG A 361 24.40 1.43 14.78
C ARG A 361 24.82 -0.04 14.85
N GLU A 362 24.74 -0.59 16.06
CA GLU A 362 25.14 -1.96 16.41
C GLU A 362 24.28 -3.07 15.79
N ARG A 363 23.04 -2.77 15.37
CA ARG A 363 22.13 -3.80 14.87
C ARG A 363 21.17 -3.28 13.82
N LEU A 364 20.84 -4.14 12.85
CA LEU A 364 19.75 -3.93 11.91
C LEU A 364 18.40 -4.03 12.65
N LEU A 365 17.35 -3.43 12.08
CA LEU A 365 15.97 -3.50 12.60
C LEU A 365 15.91 -3.29 14.12
N PRO A 366 16.39 -2.14 14.65
CA PRO A 366 16.45 -1.91 16.10
C PRO A 366 15.07 -1.97 16.78
N GLU A 367 13.99 -1.86 16.02
CA GLU A 367 12.62 -1.99 16.51
C GLU A 367 12.18 -3.45 16.76
N LEU A 368 12.90 -4.44 16.24
CA LEU A 368 12.66 -5.86 16.52
C LEU A 368 13.48 -6.33 17.72
N SER A 369 13.08 -7.48 18.30
CA SER A 369 13.86 -8.18 19.30
C SER A 369 15.30 -8.47 18.81
N PRO A 370 16.31 -8.47 19.72
CA PRO A 370 17.70 -8.71 19.34
C PRO A 370 17.91 -10.01 18.56
N ALA A 371 17.16 -11.07 18.92
CA ALA A 371 17.23 -12.36 18.24
C ALA A 371 16.75 -12.28 16.77
N LEU A 372 15.67 -11.55 16.49
CA LEU A 372 15.17 -11.36 15.12
C LEU A 372 16.07 -10.43 14.29
N ALA A 373 16.65 -9.41 14.91
CA ALA A 373 17.64 -8.55 14.28
C ALA A 373 18.88 -9.35 13.84
N GLU A 374 19.40 -10.22 14.70
CA GLU A 374 20.55 -11.08 14.38
C GLU A 374 20.19 -12.14 13.33
N PHE A 375 19.00 -12.74 13.42
CA PHE A 375 18.50 -13.62 12.37
C PHE A 375 18.47 -12.93 11.00
N ALA A 376 17.97 -11.69 10.94
CA ALA A 376 17.91 -10.92 9.71
C ALA A 376 19.31 -10.64 9.14
N ARG A 377 20.24 -10.17 9.99
CA ARG A 377 21.63 -9.92 9.61
C ARG A 377 22.30 -11.17 9.04
N ARG A 378 22.16 -12.30 9.74
CA ARG A 378 22.72 -13.58 9.32
C ARG A 378 22.14 -14.03 7.97
N LYS A 379 20.82 -13.97 7.79
CA LYS A 379 20.15 -14.39 6.54
C LYS A 379 20.53 -13.52 5.34
N LEU A 380 20.66 -12.21 5.52
CA LEU A 380 21.15 -11.32 4.47
C LEU A 380 22.61 -11.65 4.10
N THR A 381 23.46 -11.87 5.11
CA THR A 381 24.89 -12.20 4.90
C THR A 381 25.06 -13.54 4.18
N GLU A 382 24.32 -14.58 4.60
CA GLU A 382 24.29 -15.90 3.94
C GLU A 382 23.90 -15.80 2.44
N ARG A 383 23.20 -14.73 2.04
CA ARG A 383 22.73 -14.50 0.65
C ARG A 383 23.64 -13.56 -0.15
N GLY A 384 24.80 -13.22 0.40
CA GLY A 384 25.80 -12.38 -0.27
C GLY A 384 25.59 -10.87 -0.11
N VAL A 385 24.75 -10.44 0.84
CA VAL A 385 24.69 -9.01 1.23
C VAL A 385 25.80 -8.70 2.22
N ILE A 386 26.61 -7.69 1.92
CA ILE A 386 27.72 -7.25 2.76
C ILE A 386 27.20 -6.24 3.78
N VAL A 387 26.95 -6.69 5.01
CA VAL A 387 26.43 -5.84 6.08
C VAL A 387 27.58 -5.13 6.81
N LYS A 388 27.61 -3.79 6.77
CA LYS A 388 28.56 -2.94 7.51
C LYS A 388 27.84 -2.18 8.62
N LEU A 389 28.01 -2.65 9.85
CA LEU A 389 27.51 -1.99 11.06
C LEU A 389 28.52 -0.95 11.57
N HIS A 390 28.11 -0.09 12.50
CA HIS A 390 28.93 1.02 13.00
C HIS A 390 29.57 1.86 11.89
N SER A 391 28.90 1.95 10.74
CA SER A 391 29.42 2.56 9.53
C SER A 391 28.44 3.59 9.01
N ARG A 392 28.95 4.77 8.64
CA ARG A 392 28.13 5.88 8.15
C ARG A 392 28.69 6.36 6.82
N VAL A 393 27.80 6.57 5.85
CA VAL A 393 28.14 7.26 4.59
C VAL A 393 28.31 8.75 4.87
N THR A 394 29.44 9.32 4.48
CA THR A 394 29.79 10.73 4.73
C THR A 394 29.88 11.56 3.47
N THR A 395 30.23 10.98 2.33
CA THR A 395 30.35 11.69 1.05
C THR A 395 29.94 10.78 -0.09
N ALA A 396 29.33 11.35 -1.12
CA ALA A 396 29.07 10.69 -2.40
C ALA A 396 29.37 11.63 -3.56
N THR A 397 30.05 11.12 -4.58
CA THR A 397 30.29 11.78 -5.86
C THR A 397 29.78 10.90 -6.98
N ALA A 398 29.88 11.36 -8.24
CA ALA A 398 29.58 10.51 -9.38
C ALA A 398 30.45 9.24 -9.34
N GLY A 399 29.81 8.08 -9.20
CA GLY A 399 30.46 6.76 -9.20
C GLY A 399 31.29 6.40 -7.95
N TYR A 400 31.22 7.17 -6.87
CA TYR A 400 32.03 6.89 -5.66
C TYR A 400 31.31 7.25 -4.37
N VAL A 401 31.43 6.39 -3.35
CA VAL A 401 30.84 6.58 -2.02
C VAL A 401 31.89 6.39 -0.94
N MET A 402 31.95 7.30 0.03
CA MET A 402 32.88 7.26 1.16
C MET A 402 32.15 7.05 2.48
N LEU A 403 32.77 6.24 3.33
CA LEU A 403 32.37 6.03 4.72
C LEU A 403 33.16 6.93 5.68
N GLU A 404 32.64 7.09 6.89
CA GLU A 404 33.27 7.80 8.00
C GLU A 404 34.63 7.22 8.40
N SER A 405 34.85 5.93 8.17
CA SER A 405 36.14 5.25 8.39
C SER A 405 37.24 5.69 7.41
N GLY A 406 36.90 6.44 6.36
CA GLY A 406 37.80 6.76 5.24
C GLY A 406 37.80 5.72 4.12
N GLU A 407 37.10 4.59 4.29
CA GLU A 407 36.93 3.58 3.25
C GLU A 407 36.03 4.12 2.13
N GLY A 408 36.46 3.96 0.88
CA GLY A 408 35.72 4.42 -0.29
C GLY A 408 35.46 3.30 -1.30
N PHE A 409 34.29 3.37 -1.94
CA PHE A 409 33.75 2.33 -2.81
C PHE A 409 33.43 2.91 -4.18
N PRO A 410 33.95 2.34 -5.28
CA PRO A 410 33.43 2.64 -6.61
C PRO A 410 32.03 2.03 -6.72
N ALA A 411 31.02 2.90 -6.67
CA ALA A 411 29.61 2.49 -6.63
C ALA A 411 28.77 3.47 -7.43
N GLN A 412 28.09 2.97 -8.45
CA GLN A 412 27.21 3.78 -9.30
C GLN A 412 25.81 3.92 -8.72
N THR A 413 25.49 3.16 -7.66
CA THR A 413 24.17 3.17 -7.03
C THR A 413 24.29 3.33 -5.52
N LEU A 414 23.94 4.52 -5.02
CA LEU A 414 23.74 4.79 -3.60
C LEU A 414 22.24 4.99 -3.33
N ILE A 415 21.68 4.23 -2.39
CA ILE A 415 20.28 4.31 -2.00
C ILE A 415 20.18 4.78 -0.56
N TRP A 416 19.39 5.82 -0.32
CA TRP A 416 19.29 6.48 0.98
C TRP A 416 17.99 6.14 1.72
N THR A 417 18.13 5.41 2.83
CA THR A 417 17.04 5.02 3.74
C THR A 417 17.34 5.37 5.20
N ALA A 418 18.42 6.11 5.47
CA ALA A 418 19.02 6.28 6.80
C ALA A 418 18.31 7.29 7.72
N GLY A 419 17.19 7.89 7.30
CA GLY A 419 16.45 8.84 8.13
C GLY A 419 15.31 9.53 7.40
N ASN A 420 14.38 10.06 8.19
CA ASN A 420 13.29 10.91 7.72
C ASN A 420 13.19 12.14 8.63
N ARG A 421 12.79 13.27 8.04
CA ARG A 421 12.44 14.51 8.73
C ARG A 421 11.04 14.95 8.35
N ALA A 422 10.40 15.75 9.19
CA ALA A 422 9.10 16.32 8.86
C ALA A 422 9.14 17.07 7.52
N ASN A 423 8.02 17.06 6.80
CA ASN A 423 7.91 17.75 5.51
C ASN A 423 8.36 19.24 5.65
N PRO A 424 9.19 19.78 4.72
CA PRO A 424 9.69 21.15 4.79
C PRO A 424 8.62 22.24 4.93
N LEU A 425 7.38 21.97 4.49
CA LEU A 425 6.24 22.84 4.74
C LEU A 425 6.08 23.17 6.23
N VAL A 426 6.38 22.23 7.14
CA VAL A 426 6.25 22.45 8.58
C VAL A 426 7.13 23.60 9.07
N ALA A 427 8.36 23.70 8.56
CA ALA A 427 9.31 24.74 8.98
C ALA A 427 8.84 26.15 8.60
N THR A 428 8.02 26.29 7.55
CA THR A 428 7.51 27.60 7.11
C THR A 428 6.38 28.12 8.01
N LEU A 429 5.73 27.24 8.79
CA LEU A 429 4.61 27.59 9.67
C LEU A 429 5.04 28.27 10.97
N LYS A 430 6.34 28.23 11.31
CA LYS A 430 6.90 28.78 12.57
C LYS A 430 6.19 28.28 13.84
N LEU A 431 5.64 27.07 13.79
CA LEU A 431 5.05 26.39 14.95
C LEU A 431 6.15 25.81 15.85
N LYS A 432 5.81 25.52 17.11
CA LYS A 432 6.72 24.76 17.99
C LYS A 432 6.93 23.36 17.43
N THR A 433 8.19 22.96 17.26
CA THR A 433 8.57 21.64 16.77
C THR A 433 9.49 20.91 17.73
N ASP A 434 9.58 19.58 17.61
CA ASP A 434 10.63 18.79 18.24
C ASP A 434 11.98 18.90 17.49
N PRO A 435 13.08 18.32 17.99
CA PRO A 435 14.38 18.35 17.31
C PRO A 435 14.40 17.68 15.92
N ARG A 436 13.38 16.91 15.55
CA ARG A 436 13.22 16.28 14.22
C ARG A 436 12.33 17.11 13.29
N GLY A 437 11.97 18.33 13.70
CA GLY A 437 11.12 19.24 12.94
C GLY A 437 9.64 18.89 12.94
N ARG A 438 9.19 17.95 13.79
CA ARG A 438 7.77 17.55 13.86
C ARG A 438 6.97 18.52 14.73
N ILE A 439 5.76 18.87 14.31
CA ILE A 439 4.86 19.78 15.01
C ILE A 439 4.49 19.20 16.38
N GLN A 440 4.72 19.97 17.46
CA GLN A 440 4.29 19.57 18.79
C GLN A 440 2.75 19.65 18.88
N THR A 441 2.11 18.54 19.24
CA THR A 441 0.67 18.50 19.53
C THR A 441 0.44 18.19 21.00
N ASP A 442 -0.77 18.45 21.49
CA ASP A 442 -1.23 17.82 22.72
C ASP A 442 -1.68 16.37 22.47
N SER A 443 -2.09 15.66 23.53
CA SER A 443 -2.59 14.29 23.42
C SER A 443 -3.94 14.16 22.69
N THR A 444 -4.62 15.27 22.38
CA THR A 444 -5.83 15.31 21.53
C THR A 444 -5.52 15.62 20.06
N LEU A 445 -4.24 15.78 19.73
CA LEU A 445 -3.68 16.04 18.39
C LEU A 445 -3.94 17.48 17.90
N ALA A 446 -4.42 18.35 18.79
CA ALA A 446 -4.51 19.78 18.54
C ALA A 446 -3.12 20.43 18.65
N VAL A 447 -2.89 21.46 17.85
CA VAL A 447 -1.67 22.28 17.94
C VAL A 447 -1.90 23.36 19.02
N PRO A 448 -1.14 23.36 20.14
CA PRO A 448 -1.36 24.30 21.23
C PRO A 448 -1.28 25.77 20.76
N GLY A 449 -2.23 26.59 21.20
CA GLY A 449 -2.29 28.02 20.83
C GLY A 449 -2.93 28.32 19.46
N HIS A 450 -3.34 27.28 18.70
CA HIS A 450 -3.95 27.46 17.38
C HIS A 450 -5.31 26.74 17.28
N PRO A 451 -6.42 27.38 17.68
CA PRO A 451 -7.75 26.78 17.61
C PRO A 451 -8.11 26.33 16.18
N GLY A 452 -8.52 25.08 16.04
CA GLY A 452 -8.89 24.47 14.76
C GLY A 452 -7.71 24.00 13.90
N LEU A 453 -6.47 24.09 14.40
CA LEU A 453 -5.29 23.52 13.76
C LEU A 453 -4.92 22.18 14.40
N TRP A 454 -4.73 21.17 13.55
CA TRP A 454 -4.44 19.80 13.96
C TRP A 454 -3.24 19.27 13.18
N ALA A 455 -2.46 18.35 13.78
CA ALA A 455 -1.36 17.68 13.09
C ALA A 455 -1.36 16.19 13.39
N VAL A 456 -1.05 15.36 12.38
CA VAL A 456 -1.07 13.90 12.51
C VAL A 456 -0.12 13.20 11.54
N GLY A 457 0.33 11.99 11.90
CA GLY A 457 1.29 11.22 11.12
C GLY A 457 2.72 11.72 11.32
N ASP A 458 3.59 11.45 10.36
CA ASP A 458 5.04 11.65 10.53
C ASP A 458 5.47 13.13 10.67
N CYS A 459 4.59 14.09 10.33
CA CYS A 459 4.85 15.51 10.55
C CYS A 459 4.54 15.99 11.98
N ALA A 460 4.00 15.14 12.85
CA ALA A 460 3.56 15.50 14.19
C ALA A 460 4.31 14.70 15.28
N ALA A 461 4.66 15.37 16.37
CA ALA A 461 5.15 14.77 17.61
C ALA A 461 3.96 14.59 18.54
N ILE A 462 3.30 13.44 18.45
CA ILE A 462 2.05 13.13 19.16
C ILE A 462 2.35 12.44 20.49
N PRO A 463 2.00 13.02 21.65
CA PRO A 463 2.11 12.35 22.94
C PRO A 463 1.17 11.14 23.02
N ASN A 464 1.72 9.96 23.31
CA ASN A 464 0.96 8.72 23.45
C ASN A 464 0.72 8.39 24.92
N ARG A 465 -0.55 8.49 25.37
CA ARG A 465 -0.92 8.22 26.77
C ARG A 465 -0.72 6.76 27.20
N ALA A 466 -0.65 5.82 26.26
CA ALA A 466 -0.47 4.40 26.59
C ALA A 466 0.99 4.03 26.93
N THR A 467 1.96 4.80 26.43
CA THR A 467 3.39 4.54 26.63
C THR A 467 4.12 5.66 27.38
N GLY A 468 3.56 6.87 27.44
CA GLY A 468 4.23 8.05 28.00
C GLY A 468 5.23 8.70 27.05
N GLU A 469 5.41 8.16 25.84
CA GLU A 469 6.39 8.62 24.85
C GLU A 469 5.70 9.29 23.65
N ILE A 470 6.49 9.88 22.76
CA ILE A 470 6.00 10.35 21.46
C ILE A 470 5.72 9.14 20.55
N ALA A 471 4.58 9.14 19.88
CA ALA A 471 4.22 8.11 18.92
C ALA A 471 5.28 7.97 17.82
N PRO A 472 5.75 6.74 17.50
CA PRO A 472 6.72 6.53 16.44
C PRO A 472 6.09 6.76 15.06
N PRO A 473 6.90 7.15 14.05
CA PRO A 473 6.43 7.49 12.71
C PRO A 473 6.13 6.23 11.89
N THR A 474 5.04 5.53 12.24
CA THR A 474 4.59 4.32 11.53
C THR A 474 3.18 4.49 10.98
N ALA A 475 2.87 3.83 9.86
CA ALA A 475 1.52 3.82 9.30
C ALA A 475 0.46 3.33 10.31
N GLN A 476 0.85 2.41 11.22
CA GLN A 476 -0.03 1.96 12.29
C GLN A 476 -0.42 3.09 13.26
N HIS A 477 0.55 3.88 13.74
CA HIS A 477 0.25 5.01 14.61
C HIS A 477 -0.48 6.12 13.86
N ALA A 478 -0.06 6.41 12.62
CA ALA A 478 -0.68 7.43 11.79
C ALA A 478 -2.19 7.19 11.58
N THR A 479 -2.58 5.96 11.23
CA THR A 479 -4.00 5.60 11.03
C THR A 479 -4.81 5.61 12.34
N ARG A 480 -4.23 5.12 13.45
CA ARG A 480 -4.90 5.13 14.76
C ARG A 480 -5.08 6.54 15.32
N ALA A 481 -4.05 7.36 15.23
CA ALA A 481 -4.09 8.76 15.62
C ALA A 481 -5.08 9.56 14.75
N ALA A 482 -5.09 9.32 13.44
CA ALA A 482 -6.03 9.95 12.52
C ALA A 482 -7.51 9.67 12.86
N ALA A 483 -7.85 8.47 13.34
CA ALA A 483 -9.20 8.17 13.78
C ALA A 483 -9.60 8.96 15.04
N VAL A 484 -8.67 9.14 15.99
CA VAL A 484 -8.88 9.99 17.17
C VAL A 484 -9.04 11.47 16.77
N LEU A 485 -8.19 11.95 15.86
CA LEU A 485 -8.25 13.32 15.35
C LEU A 485 -9.60 13.62 14.68
N ALA A 486 -10.07 12.72 13.80
CA ALA A 486 -11.37 12.89 13.14
C ALA A 486 -12.52 12.99 14.15
N TYR A 487 -12.50 12.15 15.19
CA TYR A 487 -13.45 12.27 16.29
C TYR A 487 -13.33 13.61 17.02
N ASN A 488 -12.12 14.11 17.26
CA ASN A 488 -11.90 15.37 17.97
C ASN A 488 -12.36 16.59 17.17
N ILE A 489 -12.19 16.57 15.84
CA ILE A 489 -12.80 17.60 14.96
C ILE A 489 -14.32 17.54 15.08
N TRP A 490 -14.92 16.35 14.92
CA TRP A 490 -16.36 16.18 15.06
C TRP A 490 -16.86 16.63 16.44
N ALA A 491 -16.14 16.29 17.51
CA ALA A 491 -16.49 16.65 18.87
C ALA A 491 -16.43 18.17 19.06
N THR A 492 -15.40 18.83 18.53
CA THR A 492 -15.27 20.29 18.57
C THR A 492 -16.45 20.98 17.86
N LEU A 493 -16.85 20.47 16.68
CA LEU A 493 -17.98 21.02 15.91
C LEU A 493 -19.34 20.89 16.63
N HIS A 494 -19.46 19.92 17.55
CA HIS A 494 -20.71 19.60 18.26
C HIS A 494 -20.65 19.90 19.76
N GLY A 495 -19.61 20.59 20.25
CA GLY A 495 -19.45 20.90 21.67
C GLY A 495 -19.30 19.67 22.58
N ARG A 496 -18.74 18.58 22.06
CA ARG A 496 -18.47 17.33 22.81
C ARG A 496 -17.01 17.30 23.30
N PRO A 497 -16.71 16.57 24.39
CA PRO A 497 -15.35 16.46 24.90
C PRO A 497 -14.42 15.71 23.93
N PRO A 498 -13.16 16.18 23.73
CA PRO A 498 -12.19 15.49 22.91
C PRO A 498 -11.64 14.22 23.60
N LYS A 499 -11.13 13.29 22.79
CA LYS A 499 -10.43 12.08 23.23
C LYS A 499 -8.92 12.27 23.16
N THR A 500 -8.21 11.59 24.06
CA THR A 500 -6.75 11.50 24.03
C THR A 500 -6.29 10.27 23.24
N PHE A 501 -5.11 10.37 22.62
CA PHE A 501 -4.50 9.28 21.89
C PHE A 501 -3.73 8.35 22.82
N ALA A 502 -4.08 7.07 22.76
CA ALA A 502 -3.48 5.98 23.50
C ALA A 502 -3.46 4.74 22.60
N HIS A 503 -2.27 4.26 22.24
CA HIS A 503 -2.12 3.07 21.38
C HIS A 503 -0.86 2.30 21.73
N ARG A 504 -0.92 0.97 21.78
CA ARG A 504 0.26 0.09 21.92
C ARG A 504 0.54 -0.60 20.60
N ASN A 505 1.83 -0.76 20.29
CA ASN A 505 2.24 -1.49 19.09
C ASN A 505 1.68 -2.91 19.12
N VAL A 506 1.15 -3.33 17.97
CA VAL A 506 0.60 -4.69 17.79
C VAL A 506 1.71 -5.64 17.35
N GLY A 507 2.73 -5.11 16.68
CA GLY A 507 3.86 -5.87 16.17
C GLY A 507 4.58 -5.15 15.04
N ALA A 508 5.64 -5.77 14.57
CA ALA A 508 6.44 -5.30 13.45
C ALA A 508 6.86 -6.47 12.56
N LEU A 509 6.98 -6.23 11.26
CA LEU A 509 7.34 -7.26 10.28
C LEU A 509 8.34 -6.67 9.28
N ALA A 510 9.31 -7.47 8.86
CA ALA A 510 10.30 -7.12 7.85
C ALA A 510 10.53 -8.32 6.91
N VAL A 511 10.34 -8.14 5.61
CA VAL A 511 10.74 -9.15 4.61
C VAL A 511 12.23 -9.06 4.31
N LEU A 512 12.90 -10.19 4.08
CA LEU A 512 14.35 -10.29 3.88
C LEU A 512 14.73 -10.81 2.48
N GLY A 513 13.78 -10.85 1.55
CA GLY A 513 13.89 -11.55 0.28
C GLY A 513 13.78 -13.08 0.40
N HIS A 514 13.81 -13.77 -0.73
CA HIS A 514 13.88 -15.21 -0.93
C HIS A 514 13.03 -15.99 0.08
N GLN A 515 11.75 -15.64 0.13
CA GLN A 515 10.72 -16.28 0.96
C GLN A 515 11.06 -16.33 2.46
N THR A 516 11.71 -15.29 2.98
CA THR A 516 12.13 -15.20 4.38
C THR A 516 11.75 -13.85 4.95
N ALA A 517 11.25 -13.83 6.19
CA ALA A 517 10.93 -12.60 6.91
C ALA A 517 11.23 -12.74 8.40
N CYS A 518 11.14 -11.63 9.11
CA CYS A 518 11.01 -11.53 10.56
C CYS A 518 9.64 -10.94 10.89
N ALA A 519 8.97 -11.51 11.89
CA ALA A 519 7.73 -10.94 12.41
C ALA A 519 7.70 -11.04 13.93
N GLU A 520 7.34 -9.95 14.59
CA GLU A 520 7.10 -9.91 16.03
C GLU A 520 5.68 -9.42 16.24
N LEU A 521 4.81 -10.27 16.80
CA LEU A 521 3.38 -9.98 16.97
C LEU A 521 3.00 -10.22 18.43
N TYR A 522 2.51 -9.19 19.11
CA TYR A 522 2.16 -9.25 20.54
C TYR A 522 3.27 -9.84 21.43
N GLY A 523 4.55 -9.60 21.06
CA GLY A 523 5.73 -10.14 21.76
C GLY A 523 6.16 -11.54 21.34
N ILE A 524 5.39 -12.23 20.48
CA ILE A 524 5.76 -13.54 19.93
C ILE A 524 6.60 -13.32 18.66
N CYS A 525 7.79 -13.95 18.63
CA CYS A 525 8.72 -13.86 17.51
C CYS A 525 8.54 -15.01 16.53
N PHE A 526 8.46 -14.69 15.24
CA PHE A 526 8.42 -15.62 14.12
C PHE A 526 9.55 -15.27 13.15
N ALA A 527 10.17 -16.29 12.56
CA ALA A 527 11.27 -16.11 11.60
C ALA A 527 11.14 -17.07 10.41
N GLY A 528 11.85 -16.76 9.32
CA GLY A 528 11.96 -17.63 8.16
C GLY A 528 10.71 -17.65 7.29
N MET A 529 10.42 -18.83 6.72
CA MET A 529 9.29 -19.07 5.82
C MET A 529 7.93 -18.81 6.48
N LEU A 530 7.78 -19.22 7.75
CA LEU A 530 6.54 -19.00 8.50
C LEU A 530 6.26 -17.50 8.68
N ALA A 531 7.28 -16.73 9.06
CA ALA A 531 7.16 -15.28 9.16
C ALA A 531 6.87 -14.64 7.79
N TRP A 532 7.38 -15.20 6.71
CA TRP A 532 7.12 -14.71 5.35
C TRP A 532 5.67 -14.91 4.93
N TRP A 533 5.07 -16.06 5.23
CA TRP A 533 3.63 -16.28 5.05
C TRP A 533 2.79 -15.34 5.90
N LEU A 534 3.17 -15.11 7.17
CA LEU A 534 2.51 -14.14 8.04
C LEU A 534 2.62 -12.72 7.46
N TRP A 535 3.78 -12.33 6.97
CA TRP A 535 4.02 -11.04 6.30
C TRP A 535 3.08 -10.87 5.10
N ARG A 536 3.04 -11.84 4.18
CA ARG A 536 2.16 -11.82 3.00
C ARG A 536 0.69 -11.74 3.40
N GLY A 537 0.25 -12.59 4.33
CA GLY A 537 -1.14 -12.62 4.80
C GLY A 537 -1.60 -11.31 5.47
N ILE A 538 -0.76 -10.76 6.36
CA ILE A 538 -1.08 -9.51 7.09
C ILE A 538 -1.10 -8.32 6.14
N TYR A 539 -0.12 -8.18 5.25
CA TYR A 539 -0.07 -7.04 4.33
C TYR A 539 -1.15 -7.12 3.26
N LEU A 540 -1.44 -8.32 2.73
CA LEU A 540 -2.57 -8.56 1.86
C LEU A 540 -3.89 -8.15 2.54
N ALA A 541 -4.12 -8.55 3.79
CA ALA A 541 -5.33 -8.18 4.53
C ALA A 541 -5.47 -6.65 4.72
N LYS A 542 -4.34 -5.94 4.86
CA LYS A 542 -4.27 -4.48 5.05
C LYS A 542 -4.41 -3.65 3.77
N LEU A 543 -4.31 -4.25 2.58
CA LEU A 543 -4.52 -3.51 1.34
C LEU A 543 -5.95 -2.92 1.29
N PRO A 544 -6.14 -1.70 0.74
CA PRO A 544 -7.39 -0.98 0.91
C PRO A 544 -8.63 -1.59 0.23
N THR A 545 -8.47 -2.26 -0.92
CA THR A 545 -9.58 -2.78 -1.74
C THR A 545 -9.35 -4.24 -2.09
N LEU A 546 -10.42 -5.05 -2.27
CA LEU A 546 -10.25 -6.46 -2.67
C LEU A 546 -9.59 -6.58 -4.05
N GLN A 547 -9.85 -5.65 -4.98
CA GLN A 547 -9.17 -5.60 -6.27
C GLN A 547 -7.64 -5.58 -6.11
N LYS A 548 -7.12 -4.71 -5.23
CA LYS A 548 -5.67 -4.63 -4.97
C LYS A 548 -5.15 -5.90 -4.32
N LYS A 549 -5.91 -6.50 -3.40
CA LYS A 549 -5.58 -7.81 -2.82
C LYS A 549 -5.45 -8.88 -3.90
N PHE A 550 -6.45 -9.00 -4.77
CA PHE A 550 -6.41 -9.99 -5.84
C PHE A 550 -5.22 -9.80 -6.78
N ARG A 551 -4.97 -8.56 -7.22
CA ARG A 551 -3.83 -8.23 -8.10
C ARG A 551 -2.49 -8.58 -7.46
N VAL A 552 -2.27 -8.15 -6.21
CA VAL A 552 -1.04 -8.50 -5.47
C VAL A 552 -0.90 -10.01 -5.26
N SER A 553 -2.00 -10.71 -4.92
CA SER A 553 -1.96 -12.17 -4.80
C SER A 553 -1.59 -12.85 -6.11
N LEU A 554 -2.06 -12.32 -7.25
CA LEU A 554 -1.72 -12.84 -8.57
C LEU A 554 -0.26 -12.55 -8.91
N ASP A 555 0.25 -11.35 -8.65
CA ASP A 555 1.68 -11.03 -8.84
C ASP A 555 2.55 -12.02 -8.06
N TRP A 556 2.25 -12.21 -6.78
CA TRP A 556 2.96 -13.16 -5.92
C TRP A 556 2.84 -14.62 -6.34
N LEU A 557 1.75 -14.99 -7.02
CA LEU A 557 1.59 -16.33 -7.59
C LEU A 557 2.45 -16.47 -8.86
N VAL A 558 2.42 -15.47 -9.74
CA VAL A 558 3.22 -15.44 -10.97
C VAL A 558 4.72 -15.45 -10.66
N ASP A 559 5.17 -14.66 -9.67
CA ASP A 559 6.55 -14.59 -9.18
C ASP A 559 7.09 -15.96 -8.67
N LEU A 560 6.23 -16.93 -8.34
CA LEU A 560 6.66 -18.29 -7.98
C LEU A 560 7.04 -19.15 -9.19
N PHE A 561 6.45 -18.89 -10.36
CA PHE A 561 6.60 -19.74 -11.55
C PHE A 561 7.42 -19.09 -12.65
N PHE A 562 7.48 -17.76 -12.68
CA PHE A 562 8.09 -17.00 -13.76
C PHE A 562 9.25 -16.13 -13.28
N PRO A 563 10.22 -15.85 -14.16
CA PRO A 563 11.20 -14.80 -13.94
C PRO A 563 10.54 -13.47 -13.60
N ARG A 564 11.22 -12.68 -12.77
CA ARG A 564 10.88 -11.26 -12.63
C ARG A 564 11.15 -10.55 -13.95
N ASP A 565 10.27 -9.63 -14.28
CA ASP A 565 10.40 -8.77 -15.44
C ASP A 565 11.65 -7.88 -15.27
N ILE A 566 12.42 -7.69 -16.35
CA ILE A 566 13.60 -6.82 -16.43
C ILE A 566 13.39 -5.64 -17.39
N VAL A 567 12.15 -5.39 -17.82
CA VAL A 567 11.81 -4.24 -18.67
C VAL A 567 11.92 -2.94 -17.88
N GLU A 568 12.58 -1.95 -18.48
CA GLU A 568 12.57 -0.55 -18.04
C GLU A 568 11.21 0.10 -18.33
N LEU A 569 10.67 0.84 -17.37
CA LEU A 569 9.38 1.51 -17.54
C LEU A 569 9.49 2.88 -18.23
N ALA A 570 10.69 3.22 -18.72
CA ALA A 570 11.05 4.45 -19.41
C ALA A 570 10.51 5.71 -18.69
N THR A 571 11.25 6.20 -17.69
CA THR A 571 11.05 7.57 -17.23
C THR A 571 11.46 8.55 -18.33
N ILE A 572 10.48 9.21 -18.97
CA ILE A 572 10.70 10.25 -19.98
C ILE A 572 11.79 11.23 -19.45
N PRO A 573 12.92 11.39 -20.17
CA PRO A 573 13.96 12.36 -19.79
C PRO A 573 13.33 13.76 -19.71
N GLY A 574 13.33 14.36 -18.52
CA GLY A 574 12.80 15.72 -18.28
C GLY A 574 11.67 15.83 -17.27
N ALA A 575 11.07 14.73 -16.80
CA ALA A 575 10.12 14.78 -15.67
C ALA A 575 10.86 14.94 -14.34
N HIS A 576 11.49 16.09 -14.10
CA HIS A 576 12.02 16.43 -12.78
C HIS A 576 10.88 16.69 -11.78
N LEU A 577 10.33 15.63 -11.19
CA LEU A 577 9.72 15.75 -9.86
C LEU A 577 10.83 15.67 -8.82
N ARG A 578 11.72 16.68 -8.83
CA ARG A 578 12.50 16.97 -7.62
C ARG A 578 11.47 17.26 -6.51
N PRO A 579 11.56 16.66 -5.31
CA PRO A 579 11.06 17.36 -4.14
C PRO A 579 11.90 18.63 -4.06
N ALA A 580 11.34 19.75 -4.51
CA ALA A 580 12.03 21.03 -4.52
C ALA A 580 12.08 21.59 -3.09
N SER A 581 12.89 20.97 -2.23
CA SER A 581 13.35 21.56 -0.97
C SER A 581 14.47 22.58 -1.18
N ALA A 582 14.81 22.92 -2.43
CA ALA A 582 15.90 23.84 -2.76
C ALA A 582 15.49 24.85 -3.86
N THR A 583 14.42 25.60 -3.63
CA THR A 583 14.26 26.96 -4.19
C THR A 583 13.17 27.70 -3.41
N LEU A 584 13.47 28.03 -2.16
CA LEU A 584 12.85 29.19 -1.52
C LEU A 584 13.86 30.33 -1.70
N ALA A 585 13.45 31.33 -2.47
CA ALA A 585 14.08 32.61 -2.77
C ALA A 585 15.53 32.82 -2.29
N ALA A 586 16.45 32.94 -3.25
CA ALA A 586 17.67 33.69 -3.01
C ALA A 586 17.29 35.10 -2.50
N PRO A 587 17.95 35.65 -1.48
CA PRO A 587 17.73 37.03 -1.09
C PRO A 587 18.13 37.93 -2.27
N ALA A 588 17.29 38.90 -2.59
CA ALA A 588 17.63 39.93 -3.57
C ALA A 588 18.92 40.63 -3.12
N GLU A 589 20.00 40.39 -3.86
CA GLU A 589 21.25 41.12 -3.68
C GLU A 589 21.00 42.60 -3.96
N ASN A 590 21.23 43.37 -2.90
CA ASN A 590 21.07 44.79 -2.82
C ASN A 590 22.14 45.46 -3.71
N ARG A 591 21.85 45.70 -4.99
CA ARG A 591 22.67 46.63 -5.79
C ARG A 591 22.41 48.05 -5.33
N ARG A 592 23.19 48.52 -4.37
CA ARG A 592 23.50 49.94 -4.21
C ARG A 592 24.95 50.15 -3.79
N ALA A 593 25.55 51.09 -4.52
CA ALA A 593 26.73 51.88 -4.24
C ALA A 593 28.09 51.19 -4.31
N GLU A 594 28.80 51.44 -5.42
CA GLU A 594 30.04 52.21 -5.33
C GLU A 594 30.32 52.94 -6.65
N LYS A 595 30.97 54.10 -6.50
CA LYS A 595 31.34 55.08 -7.52
C LYS A 595 32.44 54.56 -8.44
#